data_AF-H0I200-F1
#
_entry.id   AF-H0I200-F1
#
_cell.length_a   1.000
_cell.length_b   1.000
_cell.length_c   1.000
_cell.angle_alpha   90.00
_cell.angle_beta   90.00
_cell.angle_gamma   90.00
#
_symmetry.space_group_name_H-M   'P 1'
#
loop_
_entity.id
_entity.type
_entity.pdbx_description
1 polymer ?
#
loop_
_entity_poly.entity_id
_entity_poly.type
_entity_poly.pdbx_seq_one_letter_code
_entity_poly.pdbx_strand_id
1 'polypeptide(L)' 'MACAWMDFLSEGKRLPSWATYDRLVGQGGAGILVPSFAPGADAADENLVLWSWGERLPHQVKVIDPSGRLPRNQLSWR' A
#
# COMPACT_ATOMS: atom_id res chain seq x y z
N MET A 1 -11.50 -13.41 13.70
CA MET A 1 -10.16 -13.09 13.18
C MET A 1 -9.65 -11.89 13.94
N ALA A 2 -8.64 -12.05 14.80
CA ALA A 2 -7.97 -10.94 15.45
C ALA A 2 -6.98 -10.35 14.45
N CYS A 3 -7.24 -9.13 13.99
CA CYS A 3 -6.32 -8.42 13.13
C CYS A 3 -5.33 -7.71 14.04
N ALA A 4 -4.11 -8.22 14.17
CA ALA A 4 -3.10 -7.63 15.07
C ALA A 4 -2.92 -6.13 14.82
N TRP A 5 -3.01 -5.69 13.55
CA TRP A 5 -2.99 -4.28 13.20
C TRP A 5 -4.13 -3.48 13.84
N MET A 6 -5.34 -4.03 13.85
CA MET A 6 -6.51 -3.43 14.52
C MET A 6 -6.37 -3.45 16.04
N ASP A 7 -5.77 -4.50 16.61
CA ASP A 7 -5.53 -4.59 18.05
C ASP A 7 -4.61 -3.45 18.53
N PHE A 8 -3.48 -3.23 17.85
CA PHE A 8 -2.57 -2.10 18.16
C PHE A 8 -3.28 -0.75 18.09
N LEU A 9 -4.12 -0.53 17.06
CA LEU A 9 -4.91 0.70 16.96
C LEU A 9 -5.93 0.84 18.09
N SER A 10 -6.62 -0.25 18.45
CA SER A 10 -7.63 -0.24 19.52
C SER A 10 -7.03 0.10 20.89
N GLU A 11 -5.76 -0.28 21.10
CA GLU A 11 -5.00 0.02 22.30
C GLU A 11 -4.30 1.39 22.25
N GLY A 12 -4.50 2.18 21.19
CA GLY A 12 -3.86 3.48 20.99
C GLY A 12 -2.34 3.39 20.81
N LYS A 13 -1.81 2.21 20.48
CA LYS A 13 -0.39 1.96 20.31
C LYS A 13 0.05 2.34 18.90
N ARG A 14 1.30 2.80 18.78
CA ARG A 14 1.93 3.01 17.46
C ARG A 14 2.06 1.68 16.74
N LEU A 15 1.65 1.67 15.47
CA LEU A 15 1.71 0.47 14.63
C LEU A 15 3.16 0.12 14.29
N PRO A 16 3.60 -1.15 14.43
CA PRO A 16 4.97 -1.54 14.10
C PRO A 16 5.37 -1.25 12.65
N SER A 17 4.43 -1.35 11.70
CA SER A 17 4.67 -1.04 10.29
C SER A 17 5.07 0.43 10.05
N TRP A 18 4.75 1.35 10.97
CA TRP A 18 5.16 2.73 10.86
C TRP A 18 6.66 2.92 11.10
N ALA A 19 7.30 2.09 11.93
CA ALA A 19 8.76 2.13 12.09
C ALA A 19 9.48 1.73 10.78
N THR A 20 8.91 0.78 10.04
CA THR A 20 9.39 0.41 8.70
C THR A 20 9.26 1.58 7.73
N TYR A 21 8.12 2.28 7.75
CA TYR A 21 7.91 3.51 6.97
C TYR A 21 8.95 4.58 7.31
N ASP A 22 9.10 4.94 8.59
CA ASP A 22 10.00 6.01 9.04
C ASP A 22 11.44 5.74 8.55
N ARG A 23 11.89 4.48 8.69
CA ARG A 23 13.22 4.06 8.25
C ARG A 23 13.40 4.21 6.74
N LEU A 24 12.45 3.73 5.94
CA LEU A 24 12.62 3.67 4.49
C LEU A 24 12.40 5.02 3.81
N VAL A 25 11.43 5.81 4.28
CA VAL A 25 11.27 7.19 3.80
C VAL A 25 12.46 8.05 4.22
N GLY A 26 13.00 7.85 5.44
CA GLY A 26 14.23 8.51 5.87
C GLY A 26 15.46 8.21 5.00
N GLN A 27 15.43 7.11 4.24
CA GLN A 27 16.46 6.72 3.26
C GLN A 27 16.12 7.17 1.82
N GLY A 28 15.05 7.94 1.62
CA GLY A 28 14.60 8.38 0.30
C GLY A 28 13.78 7.33 -0.47
N GLY A 29 13.29 6.29 0.21
CA GLY A 29 12.42 5.29 -0.39
C GLY A 29 11.06 5.85 -0.78
N ALA A 30 10.61 5.57 -2.01
CA ALA A 30 9.31 5.99 -2.52
C ALA A 30 8.17 4.99 -2.23
N GLY A 31 8.53 3.79 -1.78
CA GLY A 31 7.62 2.68 -1.52
C GLY A 31 8.37 1.42 -1.07
N ILE A 32 7.66 0.31 -0.96
CA ILE A 32 8.18 -0.99 -0.52
C ILE A 32 7.40 -2.13 -1.16
N LEU A 33 8.08 -3.24 -1.46
CA LEU A 33 7.46 -4.54 -1.72
C LEU A 33 7.38 -5.33 -0.42
N VAL A 34 6.20 -5.87 -0.12
CA VAL A 34 5.95 -6.65 1.10
C VAL A 34 5.25 -7.96 0.76
N PRO A 35 5.43 -9.03 1.54
CA PRO A 35 4.64 -10.25 1.37
C PRO A 35 3.14 -9.96 1.46
N SER A 36 2.36 -10.72 0.71
CA SER A 36 0.91 -10.73 0.87
C SER A 36 0.50 -11.51 2.11
N PHE A 37 -0.44 -10.95 2.86
CA PHE A 37 -1.03 -11.57 4.04
C PHE A 37 -2.49 -11.97 3.80
N ALA A 38 -2.92 -12.00 2.54
CA ALA A 38 -4.23 -12.50 2.16
C ALA A 38 -4.32 -14.03 2.45
N PRO A 39 -5.50 -14.56 2.83
CA PRO A 39 -5.66 -16.00 3.00
C PRO A 39 -5.26 -16.79 1.75
N GLY A 40 -4.32 -17.73 1.91
CA GLY A 40 -3.83 -18.58 0.81
C GLY A 40 -2.65 -18.01 0.02
N ALA A 41 -2.14 -16.82 0.37
CA ALA A 41 -0.93 -16.28 -0.25
C ALA A 41 0.31 -17.11 0.08
N ASP A 42 1.22 -17.24 -0.88
CA ASP A 42 2.53 -17.87 -0.71
C ASP A 42 3.67 -16.84 -0.72
N ALA A 43 4.92 -17.33 -0.68
CA ALA A 43 6.11 -16.47 -0.63
C ALA A 43 6.37 -15.67 -1.91
N ALA A 44 5.77 -16.05 -3.03
CA ALA A 44 5.85 -15.33 -4.30
C ALA A 44 4.76 -14.25 -4.42
N ASP A 45 3.73 -14.28 -3.59
CA ASP A 45 2.69 -13.26 -3.57
C ASP A 45 3.15 -12.01 -2.80
N GLU A 46 3.29 -10.90 -3.52
CA GLU A 46 3.74 -9.63 -2.97
C GLU A 46 2.73 -8.50 -3.21
N ASN A 47 2.72 -7.52 -2.31
CA ASN A 47 2.04 -6.24 -2.48
C ASN A 47 3.05 -5.12 -2.68
N LEU A 48 2.72 -4.17 -3.55
CA LEU A 48 3.44 -2.92 -3.70
C LEU A 48 2.74 -1.81 -2.91
N VAL A 49 3.46 -1.19 -1.98
CA VAL A 49 3.01 -0.01 -1.24
C VAL A 49 3.81 1.20 -1.70
N LEU A 50 3.13 2.24 -2.19
CA LEU A 50 3.76 3.48 -2.66
C LEU A 50 3.42 4.64 -1.73
N TRP A 51 4.43 5.31 -1.19
CA TRP A 51 4.28 6.49 -0.34
C TRP A 51 4.47 7.80 -1.11
N SER A 52 5.42 7.81 -2.05
CA SER A 52 5.70 8.95 -2.93
C SER A 52 5.56 8.51 -4.36
N TRP A 53 4.48 8.93 -5.02
CA TRP A 53 4.21 8.60 -6.41
C TRP A 53 3.31 9.66 -7.04
N GLY A 54 3.26 9.71 -8.37
CA GLY A 54 2.34 10.59 -9.09
C GLY A 54 2.43 10.42 -10.60
N GLU A 55 1.95 11.39 -11.35
CA GLU A 55 1.94 11.34 -12.82
C GLU A 55 3.27 11.74 -13.46
N ARG A 56 4.29 12.10 -12.68
CA ARG A 56 5.57 12.62 -13.17
C ARG A 56 6.75 11.85 -12.57
N LEU A 57 7.87 11.88 -13.29
CA LEU A 57 9.14 11.34 -12.83
C LEU A 57 9.64 12.08 -11.57
N PRO A 58 10.47 11.43 -10.72
CA PRO A 58 11.03 10.09 -10.88
C PRO A 58 10.08 8.94 -10.45
N HIS A 59 9.07 9.20 -9.63
CA HIS A 59 8.15 8.17 -9.10
C HIS A 59 6.82 8.16 -9.86
N GLN A 60 6.90 7.98 -11.18
CA GLN A 60 5.74 8.00 -12.04
C GLN A 60 4.96 6.69 -11.96
N VAL A 61 3.65 6.77 -11.75
CA VAL A 61 2.71 5.66 -11.92
C VAL A 61 1.77 6.02 -13.04
N LYS A 62 1.59 5.09 -13.99
CA LYS A 62 0.63 5.21 -15.08
C LYS A 62 -0.39 4.10 -14.95
N VAL A 63 -1.66 4.49 -14.97
CA VAL A 63 -2.78 3.54 -15.02
C VAL A 63 -2.97 3.10 -16.47
N ILE A 64 -3.00 1.80 -16.70
CA ILE A 64 -3.31 1.21 -18.02
C ILE A 64 -4.72 0.62 -17.93
N ASP A 65 -5.69 1.31 -18.51
CA ASP A 65 -7.09 0.84 -18.62
C ASP A 65 -7.64 1.07 -20.03
N PRO A 66 -7.24 0.25 -21.02
CA PRO A 66 -7.71 0.37 -22.39
C PRO A 66 -9.22 0.12 -22.53
N SER A 67 -9.83 -0.58 -21.56
CA SER A 67 -11.25 -0.91 -21.57
C SER A 67 -12.14 0.16 -20.93
N GLY A 68 -11.56 1.16 -20.26
CA GLY A 68 -12.30 2.21 -19.55
C GLY A 68 -13.18 1.67 -18.41
N ARG A 69 -12.80 0.55 -17.80
CA ARG A 69 -13.58 -0.11 -16.74
C ARG A 69 -13.22 0.38 -15.34
N LEU A 70 -12.08 1.05 -15.19
CA LEU A 70 -11.71 1.60 -13.91
C LEU A 70 -12.61 2.80 -13.56
N PRO A 71 -13.08 2.87 -12.31
CA PRO A 71 -13.85 4.01 -11.83
C PRO A 71 -12.99 5.28 -11.89
N ARG A 72 -13.59 6.36 -12.41
CA ARG A 72 -12.88 7.63 -12.67
C ARG A 72 -12.74 8.47 -11.41
N ASN A 73 -13.70 8.36 -10.50
CA ASN A 73 -13.79 9.11 -9.26
C ASN A 73 -14.75 8.41 -8.29
N GLN A 74 -14.93 8.98 -7.10
CA GLN A 74 -15.79 8.41 -6.06
C GLN A 74 -17.25 8.18 -6.53
N LEU A 75 -17.74 8.98 -7.49
CA LEU A 75 -19.11 8.85 -8.02
C LEU A 75 -19.29 7.67 -8.98
N SER A 76 -18.20 7.01 -9.37
CA SER A 76 -18.24 5.83 -10.25
C SER A 76 -18.68 4.57 -9.51
N TRP A 77 -18.62 4.57 -8.17
CA TRP A 77 -19.07 3.49 -7.30
C TRP A 77 -20.49 3.78 -6.82
N ARG A 78 -21.49 3.51 -7.68
CA ARG A 78 -22.91 3.54 -7.30
C ARG A 78 -23.39 2.14 -6.93
#